data_AF-A0AAW0V2E7-F1
#
_entry.id   AF-A0AAW0V2E7-F1
#
_cell.length_a   1.000
_cell.length_b   1.000
_cell.length_c   1.000
_cell.angle_alpha   90.00
_cell.angle_beta   90.00
_cell.angle_gamma   90.00
#
_symmetry.space_group_name_H-M   'P 1'
#
loop_
_entity.id
_entity.type
_entity.pdbx_description
1 polymer ?
#
loop_
_entity_poly.entity_id
_entity_poly.type
_entity_poly.pdbx_seq_one_letter_code
_entity_poly.pdbx_strand_id
1 'polypeptide(L)'
;MVCKALGFPGLEKVTYSGVYGHARDRFWMDNLFCMGTEKNLTQCKFDGWGIHDCERDEAAGVVCRSHFSSSTPSPTLPPRDEPIITNKTVLKHAVEGKVKLRLQGGRSEFEGRVEVQLAGSEEWGLLCGDGWSLLEGMVVCRHLGYGYAQGALSTDFFGGNRSDIIISGMKCTGNEGKLEQCLHDDVGEVFCPDPSANGNIAGVTCVQKMADLVPDHMELARSARLEDKQLFFLQCAMEENCLATSSAEVEKSGYGWHLNTRRLMRFTARIFNQGDEAFRPFLPKQYWEWHACHMHYHSMEVFAHYDIIDSQGNRVAEGHKASFCLEDNNCLPDVEPVFKCANYGDQGISPGCTDTYAYNIDCQWVDITDLKPGTYTFKLAINPEFKVAEKTFDNNAASCEMIYGTQNVWIGNCTLGRP
;
A
#
# COMPACT_ATOMS: atom_id res chain seq x y z
N MET A 1 17.48 -28.49 -2.92
CA MET A 1 18.08 -28.80 -4.23
C MET A 1 18.99 -27.67 -4.72
N VAL A 2 18.49 -26.42 -4.81
CA VAL A 2 19.28 -25.22 -5.23
C VAL A 2 20.65 -25.15 -4.56
N CYS A 3 20.72 -25.24 -3.23
CA CYS A 3 21.99 -25.23 -2.49
C CYS A 3 22.96 -26.36 -2.88
N LYS A 4 22.45 -27.57 -3.15
CA LYS A 4 23.28 -28.71 -3.58
C LYS A 4 23.80 -28.50 -5.01
N ALA A 5 22.97 -27.96 -5.91
CA ALA A 5 23.37 -27.61 -7.27
C ALA A 5 24.47 -26.52 -7.29
N LEU A 6 24.46 -25.62 -6.32
CA LEU A 6 25.47 -24.58 -6.12
C LEU A 6 26.70 -25.04 -5.32
N GLY A 7 26.82 -26.33 -4.97
CA GLY A 7 28.01 -26.89 -4.30
C GLY A 7 28.03 -26.76 -2.77
N PHE A 8 26.92 -26.36 -2.14
CA PHE A 8 26.78 -26.32 -0.69
C PHE A 8 26.27 -27.66 -0.11
N PRO A 9 26.68 -28.05 1.11
CA PRO A 9 26.35 -29.33 1.73
C PRO A 9 24.84 -29.52 2.01
N GLY A 10 24.08 -28.43 2.11
CA GLY A 10 22.64 -28.51 2.35
C GLY A 10 21.93 -27.17 2.35
N LEU A 11 20.61 -27.24 2.48
CA LEU A 11 19.73 -26.10 2.73
C LEU A 11 19.71 -25.83 4.24
N GLU A 12 19.75 -24.56 4.61
CA GLU A 12 19.63 -24.10 6.00
C GLU A 12 18.27 -23.45 6.24
N LYS A 13 17.84 -22.55 5.34
CA LYS A 13 16.53 -21.89 5.40
C LYS A 13 16.03 -21.54 4.00
N VAL A 14 14.71 -21.56 3.79
CA VAL A 14 14.08 -20.98 2.60
C VAL A 14 13.57 -19.60 2.96
N THR A 15 13.74 -18.63 2.08
CA THR A 15 13.22 -17.27 2.23
C THR A 15 12.22 -16.99 1.11
N TYR A 16 11.22 -16.20 1.43
CA TYR A 16 10.19 -15.69 0.52
C TYR A 16 10.10 -14.17 0.73
N SER A 17 9.26 -13.47 -0.02
CA SER A 17 9.10 -12.01 0.10
C SER A 17 10.42 -11.22 -0.09
N GLY A 18 11.31 -11.70 -0.97
CA GLY A 18 12.36 -10.84 -1.54
C GLY A 18 13.42 -10.44 -0.52
N VAL A 19 13.58 -11.23 0.53
CA VAL A 19 14.50 -11.02 1.67
C VAL A 19 15.94 -10.69 1.25
N TYR A 20 16.38 -11.13 0.08
CA TYR A 20 17.73 -10.88 -0.45
C TYR A 20 17.76 -9.90 -1.63
N GLY A 21 16.70 -9.12 -1.79
CA GLY A 21 16.48 -8.17 -2.87
C GLY A 21 15.27 -8.55 -3.73
N HIS A 22 14.53 -7.52 -4.15
CA HIS A 22 13.41 -7.65 -5.07
C HIS A 22 13.86 -8.25 -6.41
N ALA A 23 13.02 -9.11 -6.98
CA ALA A 23 13.26 -9.61 -8.32
C ALA A 23 13.09 -8.47 -9.33
N ARG A 24 14.00 -8.40 -10.31
CA ARG A 24 13.90 -7.45 -11.42
C ARG A 24 12.85 -7.94 -12.40
N ASP A 25 11.64 -7.35 -12.40
CA ASP A 25 10.50 -7.38 -13.35
C ASP A 25 10.23 -8.64 -14.20
N ARG A 26 10.89 -9.77 -13.94
CA ARG A 26 10.85 -10.97 -14.77
C ARG A 26 11.03 -12.19 -13.89
N PHE A 27 9.91 -12.86 -13.61
CA PHE A 27 9.89 -14.11 -12.89
C PHE A 27 9.73 -15.25 -13.88
N TRP A 28 10.56 -16.27 -13.73
CA TRP A 28 10.60 -17.38 -14.68
C TRP A 28 9.79 -18.58 -14.22
N MET A 29 9.57 -18.72 -12.92
CA MET A 29 8.94 -19.87 -12.31
C MET A 29 8.13 -19.39 -11.10
N ASP A 30 6.88 -19.80 -11.03
CA ASP A 30 5.95 -19.50 -9.94
C ASP A 30 5.33 -20.79 -9.39
N ASN A 31 4.89 -20.77 -8.13
CA ASN A 31 4.29 -21.91 -7.42
C ASN A 31 5.14 -23.19 -7.53
N LEU A 32 6.45 -23.02 -7.36
CA LEU A 32 7.43 -24.09 -7.52
C LEU A 32 7.26 -25.19 -6.47
N PHE A 33 6.93 -26.40 -6.93
CA PHE A 33 6.77 -27.58 -6.10
C PHE A 33 7.75 -28.69 -6.51
N CYS A 34 8.69 -29.01 -5.61
CA CYS A 34 9.69 -30.08 -5.79
C CYS A 34 9.49 -31.22 -4.78
N MET A 35 9.64 -32.47 -5.21
CA MET A 35 9.59 -33.67 -4.36
C MET A 35 10.91 -33.91 -3.61
N GLY A 36 12.00 -33.29 -4.04
CA GLY A 36 13.32 -33.32 -3.39
C GLY A 36 14.28 -34.41 -3.92
N THR A 37 13.85 -35.24 -4.87
CA THR A 37 14.66 -36.27 -5.54
C THR A 37 15.23 -35.80 -6.88
N GLU A 38 14.74 -34.67 -7.39
CA GLU A 38 15.12 -34.12 -8.68
C GLU A 38 16.53 -33.49 -8.61
N LYS A 39 17.23 -33.46 -9.74
CA LYS A 39 18.64 -32.99 -9.79
C LYS A 39 18.77 -31.48 -10.02
N ASN A 40 17.85 -30.91 -10.79
CA ASN A 40 17.82 -29.48 -11.16
C ASN A 40 16.42 -28.88 -11.03
N LEU A 41 16.36 -27.56 -10.85
CA LEU A 41 15.10 -26.84 -10.56
C LEU A 41 14.07 -26.95 -11.69
N THR A 42 14.53 -27.07 -12.93
CA THR A 42 13.69 -27.22 -14.12
C THR A 42 12.91 -28.54 -14.18
N GLN A 43 13.21 -29.50 -13.29
CA GLN A 43 12.53 -30.79 -13.20
C GLN A 43 11.42 -30.80 -12.15
N CYS A 44 11.31 -29.73 -11.35
CA CYS A 44 10.20 -29.55 -10.43
C CYS A 44 8.94 -29.16 -11.19
N LYS A 45 7.78 -29.31 -10.54
CA LYS A 45 6.48 -28.89 -11.09
C LYS A 45 6.27 -27.41 -10.74
N PHE A 46 5.79 -26.62 -11.70
CA PHE A 46 5.48 -25.19 -11.56
C PHE A 46 4.54 -24.77 -12.69
N ASP A 47 4.01 -23.55 -12.63
CA ASP A 47 2.89 -23.10 -13.47
C ASP A 47 3.24 -22.82 -14.95
N GLY A 48 4.53 -22.76 -15.26
CA GLY A 48 5.05 -22.58 -16.62
C GLY A 48 6.12 -21.49 -16.69
N TRP A 49 6.92 -21.49 -17.76
CA TRP A 49 8.02 -20.53 -17.90
C TRP A 49 7.50 -19.13 -18.18
N GLY A 50 7.79 -18.18 -17.29
CA GLY A 50 7.35 -16.79 -17.43
C GLY A 50 5.85 -16.59 -17.19
N ILE A 51 5.15 -17.61 -16.70
CA ILE A 51 3.77 -17.54 -16.26
C ILE A 51 3.81 -17.47 -14.74
N HIS A 52 3.48 -16.31 -14.21
CA HIS A 52 3.55 -16.01 -12.77
C HIS A 52 2.56 -14.89 -12.45
N ASP A 53 2.07 -14.88 -11.20
CA ASP A 53 1.42 -13.74 -10.57
C ASP A 53 2.31 -13.09 -9.51
N CYS A 54 3.53 -13.62 -9.30
CA CYS A 54 4.54 -13.07 -8.40
C CYS A 54 4.75 -11.55 -8.52
N GLU A 55 4.61 -10.84 -7.41
CA GLU A 55 4.98 -9.45 -7.21
C GLU A 55 6.50 -9.29 -6.99
N ARG A 56 7.01 -8.05 -7.10
CA ARG A 56 8.46 -7.74 -7.03
C ARG A 56 9.14 -8.22 -5.74
N ASP A 57 8.40 -8.18 -4.64
CA ASP A 57 8.82 -8.73 -3.37
C ASP A 57 8.60 -10.24 -3.27
N GLU A 58 7.82 -10.92 -4.09
CA GLU A 58 7.62 -12.38 -3.99
C GLU A 58 8.81 -13.24 -4.48
N ALA A 59 9.97 -12.63 -4.69
CA ALA A 59 11.19 -13.33 -5.05
C ALA A 59 11.59 -14.38 -3.99
N ALA A 60 11.58 -15.65 -4.40
CA ALA A 60 12.02 -16.76 -3.57
C ALA A 60 13.56 -16.78 -3.41
N GLY A 61 14.04 -17.05 -2.20
CA GLY A 61 15.46 -17.18 -1.88
C GLY A 61 15.77 -18.39 -1.01
N VAL A 62 17.05 -18.71 -0.87
CA VAL A 62 17.51 -19.83 -0.03
C VAL A 62 18.81 -19.45 0.69
N VAL A 63 18.91 -19.87 1.94
CA VAL A 63 20.15 -19.85 2.73
C VAL A 63 20.74 -21.25 2.69
N CYS A 64 21.96 -21.34 2.16
CA CYS A 64 22.68 -22.59 2.05
C CYS A 64 23.65 -22.75 3.21
N ARG A 65 23.72 -23.96 3.75
CA ARG A 65 24.61 -24.28 4.85
C ARG A 65 26.05 -24.14 4.39
N SER A 66 26.84 -23.31 5.06
CA SER A 66 28.25 -23.11 4.72
C SER A 66 29.10 -24.34 5.07
N HIS A 67 30.17 -24.58 4.30
CA HIS A 67 31.19 -25.59 4.60
C HIS A 67 31.98 -25.30 5.89
N PHE A 68 31.89 -24.06 6.40
CA PHE A 68 32.56 -23.61 7.64
C PHE A 68 31.65 -23.61 8.87
N SER A 69 30.70 -24.54 8.95
CA SER A 69 30.02 -24.85 10.21
C SER A 69 30.77 -25.96 10.95
N SER A 70 31.81 -25.59 11.70
CA SER A 70 32.34 -26.47 12.75
C SER A 70 31.66 -26.16 14.07
N SER A 71 30.69 -27.01 14.41
CA SER A 71 30.29 -27.45 15.75
C SER A 71 30.16 -26.40 16.86
N THR A 72 28.92 -26.05 17.18
CA THR A 72 28.51 -25.80 18.57
C THR A 72 27.07 -26.30 18.71
N PRO A 73 26.74 -27.09 19.75
CA PRO A 73 25.53 -27.91 19.75
C PRO A 73 24.27 -27.05 19.86
N SER A 74 23.23 -27.51 19.18
CA SER A 74 21.88 -26.95 19.17
C SER A 74 21.46 -26.40 20.54
N PRO A 75 21.00 -25.14 20.63
CA PRO A 75 20.03 -24.82 21.65
C PRO A 75 18.75 -25.55 21.27
N THR A 76 18.34 -26.51 22.10
CA THR A 76 16.93 -26.92 22.20
C THR A 76 16.08 -25.66 22.21
N LEU A 77 15.27 -25.47 21.17
CA LEU A 77 14.24 -24.44 21.13
C LEU A 77 13.40 -24.56 22.41
N PRO A 78 13.34 -23.54 23.28
CA PRO A 78 12.23 -23.44 24.21
C PRO A 78 10.92 -23.36 23.39
N PRO A 79 9.80 -23.80 23.98
CA PRO A 79 8.53 -23.79 23.28
C PRO A 79 8.23 -22.39 22.76
N ARG A 80 7.79 -22.37 21.50
CA ARG A 80 7.12 -21.28 20.78
C ARG A 80 6.62 -20.19 21.74
N ASP A 81 7.45 -19.19 21.96
CA ASP A 81 6.92 -17.92 22.44
C ASP A 81 6.05 -17.40 21.28
N GLU A 82 4.80 -17.12 21.65
CA GLU A 82 3.89 -16.23 20.97
C GLU A 82 4.64 -15.00 20.42
N PRO A 83 4.06 -14.23 19.46
CA PRO A 83 4.62 -12.92 19.10
C PRO A 83 5.09 -12.24 20.38
N ILE A 84 6.38 -11.90 20.47
CA ILE A 84 6.85 -11.10 21.60
C ILE A 84 6.02 -9.84 21.48
N ILE A 85 5.02 -9.72 22.34
CA ILE A 85 4.37 -8.46 22.64
C ILE A 85 5.50 -7.70 23.32
N THR A 86 6.39 -7.08 22.52
CA THR A 86 7.17 -5.97 23.03
C THR A 86 6.09 -4.97 23.42
N ASN A 87 5.97 -4.73 24.72
CA ASN A 87 5.04 -3.74 25.23
C ASN A 87 5.52 -2.41 24.65
N LYS A 88 5.00 -2.02 23.48
CA LYS A 88 5.41 -0.78 22.84
C LYS A 88 5.07 0.35 23.78
N THR A 89 6.09 0.97 24.36
CA THR A 89 5.91 2.08 25.27
C THR A 89 5.82 3.37 24.46
N VAL A 90 5.22 4.38 25.08
CA VAL A 90 5.23 5.74 24.54
C VAL A 90 6.50 6.40 25.08
N LEU A 91 7.28 7.08 24.22
CA LEU A 91 8.58 7.69 24.57
C LEU A 91 8.48 8.61 25.78
N LYS A 92 7.32 9.26 25.94
CA LYS A 92 6.96 10.08 27.10
C LYS A 92 7.02 9.35 28.46
N HIS A 93 6.84 8.03 28.49
CA HIS A 93 6.93 7.23 29.72
C HIS A 93 8.32 6.66 29.96
N ALA A 94 9.13 6.50 28.91
CA ALA A 94 10.52 6.04 29.01
C ALA A 94 11.51 7.18 29.31
N VAL A 95 11.16 8.43 28.97
CA VAL A 95 12.03 9.60 29.14
C VAL A 95 11.26 10.71 29.83
N GLU A 96 11.59 11.00 31.10
CA GLU A 96 11.11 12.18 31.83
C GLU A 96 11.74 13.46 31.24
N GLY A 97 11.35 13.85 30.03
CA GLY A 97 11.82 15.11 29.45
C GLY A 97 11.50 15.32 27.98
N LYS A 98 11.85 16.52 27.50
CA LYS A 98 11.62 16.94 26.11
C LYS A 98 12.61 16.23 25.19
N VAL A 99 12.08 15.52 24.19
CA VAL A 99 12.86 15.03 23.05
C VAL A 99 13.15 16.19 22.11
N LYS A 100 14.38 16.28 21.61
CA LYS A 100 14.73 17.21 20.53
C LYS A 100 14.99 16.45 19.24
N LEU A 101 14.56 17.02 18.14
CA LEU A 101 14.77 16.49 16.80
C LEU A 101 15.57 17.46 15.95
N ARG A 102 16.35 16.91 15.02
CA ARG A 102 16.95 17.68 13.91
C ARG A 102 17.06 16.81 12.67
N LEU A 103 17.07 17.48 11.51
CA LEU A 103 17.44 16.86 10.24
C LEU A 103 18.90 17.19 9.91
N GLN A 104 19.63 16.20 9.38
CA GLN A 104 21.02 16.36 8.96
C GLN A 104 21.31 15.62 7.65
N GLY A 105 22.32 16.08 6.91
CA GLY A 105 22.79 15.44 5.68
C GLY A 105 21.95 15.75 4.42
N GLY A 106 20.85 16.47 4.55
CA GLY A 106 20.06 16.98 3.42
C GLY A 106 20.71 18.16 2.71
N ARG A 107 20.25 18.45 1.48
CA ARG A 107 20.64 19.64 0.72
C ARG A 107 19.87 20.88 1.15
N SER A 108 18.77 20.71 1.87
CA SER A 108 17.95 21.77 2.46
C SER A 108 17.65 21.47 3.93
N GLU A 109 17.10 22.45 4.64
CA GLU A 109 16.66 22.27 6.04
C GLU A 109 15.42 21.38 6.16
N PHE A 110 14.69 21.15 5.07
CA PHE A 110 13.45 20.36 5.03
C PHE A 110 13.67 18.88 4.74
N GLU A 111 14.90 18.43 4.52
CA GLU A 111 15.21 17.02 4.24
C GLU A 111 16.43 16.57 5.03
N GLY A 112 16.47 15.28 5.36
CA GLY A 112 17.65 14.69 6.01
C GLY A 112 17.33 13.43 6.80
N ARG A 113 18.39 12.83 7.34
CA ARG A 113 18.26 11.77 8.35
C ARG A 113 17.72 12.37 9.63
N VAL A 114 16.89 11.61 10.33
CA VAL A 114 16.28 12.04 11.59
C VAL A 114 17.25 11.71 12.73
N GLU A 115 17.72 12.73 13.42
CA GLU A 115 18.52 12.59 14.63
C GLU A 115 17.70 13.04 15.84
N VAL A 116 17.80 12.25 16.91
CA VAL A 116 17.07 12.47 18.16
C VAL A 116 18.02 12.62 19.32
N GLN A 117 17.74 13.59 20.18
CA GLN A 117 18.44 13.79 21.44
C GLN A 117 17.44 13.57 22.58
N LEU A 118 17.70 12.54 23.40
CA LEU A 118 16.90 12.21 24.57
C LEU A 118 17.24 13.14 25.74
N ALA A 119 16.27 13.37 26.62
CA ALA A 119 16.47 14.23 27.78
C ALA A 119 17.54 13.63 28.72
N GLY A 120 18.55 14.43 29.06
CA GLY A 120 19.66 14.00 29.91
C GLY A 120 20.89 13.48 29.16
N SER A 121 20.82 13.31 27.83
CA SER A 121 21.99 13.02 26.98
C SER A 121 22.43 14.26 26.19
N GLU A 122 23.74 14.45 26.05
CA GLU A 122 24.31 15.45 25.13
C GLU A 122 24.54 14.88 23.73
N GLU A 123 24.41 13.56 23.56
CA GLU A 123 24.66 12.88 22.30
C GLU A 123 23.39 12.81 21.43
N TRP A 124 23.61 12.83 20.12
CA TRP A 124 22.57 12.63 19.11
C TRP A 124 22.63 11.19 18.64
N GLY A 125 21.49 10.51 18.66
CA GLY A 125 21.37 9.17 18.11
C GLY A 125 20.41 9.13 16.92
N LEU A 126 20.43 7.99 16.24
CA LEU A 126 19.62 7.73 15.05
C LEU A 126 18.38 6.90 15.39
N LEU A 127 17.40 6.94 14.49
CA LEU A 127 16.26 6.04 14.52
C LEU A 127 16.42 4.95 13.47
N CYS A 128 16.01 3.74 13.81
CA CYS A 128 15.96 2.62 12.89
C CYS A 128 14.94 2.89 11.78
N GLY A 129 15.30 2.58 10.53
CA GLY A 129 14.41 2.68 9.38
C GLY A 129 13.43 1.49 9.23
N ASP A 130 13.53 0.45 10.08
CA ASP A 130 12.63 -0.70 10.03
C ASP A 130 11.18 -0.29 10.33
N GLY A 131 10.27 -0.60 9.41
CA GLY A 131 8.88 -0.17 9.46
C GLY A 131 8.64 1.35 9.32
N TRP A 132 9.66 2.12 8.92
CA TRP A 132 9.54 3.57 8.76
C TRP A 132 8.66 3.95 7.57
N SER A 133 7.55 4.63 7.83
CA SER A 133 6.57 5.00 6.81
C SER A 133 6.30 6.51 6.75
N LEU A 134 5.45 6.93 5.81
CA LEU A 134 5.00 8.32 5.71
C LEU A 134 4.29 8.79 6.99
N LEU A 135 3.66 7.90 7.76
CA LEU A 135 2.98 8.26 9.01
C LEU A 135 3.97 8.77 10.07
N GLU A 136 5.11 8.09 10.25
CA GLU A 136 6.18 8.56 11.14
C GLU A 136 6.80 9.84 10.59
N GLY A 137 7.02 9.91 9.27
CA GLY A 137 7.51 11.10 8.61
C GLY A 137 6.65 12.34 8.87
N MET A 138 5.32 12.20 8.80
CA MET A 138 4.37 13.30 9.07
C MET A 138 4.54 13.86 10.47
N VAL A 139 4.74 13.00 11.46
CA VAL A 139 4.96 13.42 12.85
C VAL A 139 6.30 14.13 13.01
N VAL A 140 7.36 13.68 12.34
CA VAL A 140 8.68 14.36 12.36
C VAL A 140 8.59 15.75 11.72
N CYS A 141 8.06 15.86 10.50
CA CYS A 141 7.93 17.14 9.81
C CYS A 141 7.05 18.12 10.61
N ARG A 142 6.00 17.63 11.26
CA ARG A 142 5.14 18.42 12.14
C ARG A 142 5.84 18.86 13.42
N HIS A 143 6.56 17.96 14.09
CA HIS A 143 7.32 18.27 15.30
C HIS A 143 8.32 19.41 15.04
N LEU A 144 9.00 19.38 13.88
CA LEU A 144 9.98 20.39 13.47
C LEU A 144 9.36 21.69 12.94
N GLY A 145 8.05 21.72 12.68
CA GLY A 145 7.39 22.89 12.07
C GLY A 145 7.64 23.04 10.56
N TYR A 146 7.99 21.94 9.88
CA TYR A 146 8.30 21.89 8.46
C TYR A 146 7.11 21.51 7.56
N GLY A 147 5.92 21.38 8.15
CA GLY A 147 4.69 21.05 7.43
C GLY A 147 4.45 19.55 7.37
N TYR A 148 4.33 19.02 6.16
CA TYR A 148 3.92 17.65 5.85
C TYR A 148 5.10 16.84 5.32
N ALA A 149 5.07 15.52 5.48
CA ALA A 149 6.08 14.64 4.90
C ALA A 149 5.72 14.30 3.45
N GLN A 150 6.62 14.62 2.53
CA GLN A 150 6.55 14.18 1.13
C GLN A 150 7.13 12.79 0.93
N GLY A 151 8.14 12.44 1.73
CA GLY A 151 8.82 11.16 1.62
C GLY A 151 9.34 10.68 2.96
N ALA A 152 9.31 9.37 3.14
CA ALA A 152 9.94 8.64 4.25
C ALA A 152 10.96 7.66 3.65
N LEU A 153 12.20 7.72 4.12
CA LEU A 153 13.28 6.86 3.64
C LEU A 153 13.80 6.01 4.79
N SER A 154 14.09 4.74 4.53
CA SER A 154 14.66 3.78 5.48
C SER A 154 16.10 3.40 5.14
N THR A 155 16.85 4.31 4.50
CA THR A 155 18.21 4.07 4.01
C THR A 155 19.17 5.17 4.46
N ASP A 156 20.47 4.89 4.41
CA ASP A 156 21.55 5.84 4.68
C ASP A 156 21.76 6.89 3.57
N PHE A 157 20.73 7.20 2.79
CA PHE A 157 20.75 8.16 1.68
C PHE A 157 21.34 9.52 2.08
N PHE A 158 21.04 10.00 3.29
CA PHE A 158 21.55 11.25 3.86
C PHE A 158 22.85 11.06 4.67
N GLY A 159 23.54 9.93 4.48
CA GLY A 159 24.67 9.46 5.27
C GLY A 159 24.28 9.10 6.72
N GLY A 160 25.28 9.04 7.60
CA GLY A 160 25.04 8.90 9.04
C GLY A 160 25.56 7.63 9.71
N ASN A 161 26.36 6.78 9.05
CA ASN A 161 26.90 5.54 9.62
C ASN A 161 27.86 5.68 10.83
N ARG A 162 27.96 6.86 11.45
CA ARG A 162 28.88 7.16 12.56
C ARG A 162 28.19 7.33 13.91
N SER A 163 26.86 7.44 13.92
CA SER A 163 26.06 7.61 15.15
C SER A 163 25.32 6.32 15.46
N ASP A 164 25.12 6.04 16.74
CA ASP A 164 24.42 4.83 17.16
C ASP A 164 22.90 4.98 16.95
N ILE A 165 22.26 3.88 16.56
CA ILE A 165 20.79 3.79 16.51
C ILE A 165 20.31 3.57 17.94
N ILE A 166 19.48 4.49 18.45
CA ILE A 166 19.04 4.51 19.86
C ILE A 166 17.55 4.23 20.05
N ILE A 167 16.77 4.25 18.97
CA ILE A 167 15.33 3.95 18.98
C ILE A 167 14.99 3.05 17.79
N SER A 168 14.23 1.98 18.03
CA SER A 168 13.65 1.09 17.01
C SER A 168 12.13 0.96 17.14
N GLY A 169 11.50 0.38 16.12
CA GLY A 169 10.10 -0.02 16.16
C GLY A 169 9.10 1.12 16.24
N MET A 170 9.50 2.31 15.78
CA MET A 170 8.66 3.50 15.73
C MET A 170 7.36 3.21 14.97
N LYS A 171 6.23 3.51 15.61
CA LYS A 171 4.90 3.33 15.03
C LYS A 171 4.02 4.50 15.45
N CYS A 172 3.75 5.38 14.51
CA CYS A 172 2.87 6.52 14.65
C CYS A 172 1.51 6.24 14.00
N THR A 173 0.49 6.93 14.48
CA THR A 173 -0.81 7.04 13.79
C THR A 173 -0.78 8.11 12.69
N GLY A 174 0.14 9.07 12.76
CA GLY A 174 0.29 10.19 11.83
C GLY A 174 -0.35 11.51 12.32
N ASN A 175 -1.14 11.44 13.40
CA ASN A 175 -1.83 12.59 13.97
C ASN A 175 -1.16 13.16 15.21
N GLU A 176 -0.15 12.47 15.72
CA GLU A 176 0.63 12.91 16.85
C GLU A 176 1.19 14.32 16.58
N GLY A 177 1.15 15.18 17.60
CA GLY A 177 1.75 16.51 17.49
C GLY A 177 3.27 16.44 17.55
N LYS A 178 3.81 15.36 18.11
CA LYS A 178 5.23 15.18 18.36
C LYS A 178 5.63 13.72 18.41
N LEU A 179 6.87 13.43 18.00
CA LEU A 179 7.43 12.07 17.95
C LEU A 179 7.38 11.30 19.27
N GLU A 180 7.49 11.97 20.43
CA GLU A 180 7.44 11.28 21.73
C GLU A 180 6.07 10.67 22.07
N GLN A 181 5.03 10.97 21.29
CA GLN A 181 3.69 10.41 21.43
C GLN A 181 3.49 9.12 20.63
N CYS A 182 4.40 8.81 19.71
CA CYS A 182 4.36 7.58 18.96
C CYS A 182 4.81 6.39 19.81
N LEU A 183 4.37 5.20 19.41
CA LEU A 183 4.81 3.94 19.99
C LEU A 183 6.23 3.62 19.50
N HIS A 184 7.03 3.01 20.35
CA HIS A 184 8.38 2.55 20.02
C HIS A 184 8.76 1.33 20.87
N ASP A 185 9.87 0.67 20.51
CA ASP A 185 10.44 -0.39 21.34
C ASP A 185 11.25 0.22 22.49
N ASP A 186 11.37 -0.47 23.62
CA ASP A 186 12.01 0.07 24.83
C ASP A 186 13.45 0.58 24.57
N VAL A 187 13.76 1.75 25.13
CA VAL A 187 15.03 2.45 24.92
C VAL A 187 16.18 1.60 25.49
N GLY A 188 17.05 1.09 24.61
CA GLY A 188 18.21 0.25 24.96
C GLY A 188 18.15 -1.17 24.39
N GLU A 189 16.98 -1.67 23.99
CA GLU A 189 16.81 -2.91 23.23
C GLU A 189 16.54 -2.59 21.76
N VAL A 190 17.50 -1.92 21.12
CA VAL A 190 17.39 -1.52 19.72
C VAL A 190 17.66 -2.72 18.83
N PHE A 191 16.59 -3.30 18.28
CA PHE A 191 16.69 -4.27 17.21
C PHE A 191 16.45 -3.56 15.88
N CYS A 192 17.52 -3.35 15.14
CA CYS A 192 17.45 -2.81 13.79
C CYS A 192 18.10 -3.83 12.84
N PRO A 193 17.33 -4.75 12.24
CA PRO A 193 17.88 -5.67 11.28
C PRO A 193 18.39 -4.83 10.09
N ASP A 194 19.63 -5.09 9.67
CA ASP A 194 20.22 -4.45 8.49
C ASP A 194 20.16 -5.44 7.31
N PRO A 195 19.10 -5.41 6.49
CA PRO A 195 18.96 -6.33 5.36
C PRO A 195 19.82 -5.94 4.15
N SER A 196 20.54 -4.82 4.17
CA SER A 196 21.27 -4.28 3.00
C SER A 196 22.66 -3.73 3.38
N ALA A 197 23.56 -3.56 2.40
CA ALA A 197 24.88 -2.95 2.63
C ALA A 197 24.83 -1.43 2.90
N ASN A 198 23.63 -0.84 2.85
CA ASN A 198 23.32 0.58 2.97
C ASN A 198 22.45 0.73 4.22
N GLY A 199 22.96 1.34 5.27
CA GLY A 199 22.40 1.21 6.63
C GLY A 199 20.90 1.55 6.74
N ASN A 200 20.21 0.87 7.66
CA ASN A 200 18.76 1.01 7.89
C ASN A 200 18.43 2.22 8.80
N ILE A 201 18.52 3.43 8.26
CA ILE A 201 18.38 4.71 8.99
C ILE A 201 17.11 5.43 8.54
N ALA A 202 16.33 5.95 9.49
CA ALA A 202 15.17 6.78 9.21
C ALA A 202 15.54 8.17 8.66
N GLY A 203 14.96 8.54 7.53
CA GLY A 203 15.07 9.84 6.88
C GLY A 203 13.72 10.36 6.42
N VAL A 204 13.62 11.68 6.26
CA VAL A 204 12.40 12.36 5.84
C VAL A 204 12.68 13.47 4.85
N THR A 205 11.68 13.77 4.01
CA THR A 205 11.62 14.96 3.17
C THR A 205 10.30 15.67 3.47
N CYS A 206 10.36 16.93 3.86
CA CYS A 206 9.22 17.73 4.30
C CYS A 206 8.86 18.82 3.27
N VAL A 207 7.59 19.17 3.22
CA VAL A 207 7.03 20.22 2.36
C VAL A 207 5.96 21.02 3.10
N GLN A 208 5.81 22.30 2.76
CA GLN A 208 4.86 23.19 3.43
C GLN A 208 3.42 23.08 2.89
N LYS A 209 3.26 22.66 1.63
CA LYS A 209 1.97 22.49 0.97
C LYS A 209 1.80 21.05 0.52
N MET A 210 0.56 20.57 0.51
CA MET A 210 0.25 19.18 0.16
C MET A 210 -1.20 19.03 -0.30
N ALA A 211 -1.48 18.01 -1.11
CA ALA A 211 -2.82 17.60 -1.47
C ALA A 211 -3.56 16.96 -0.28
N ASP A 212 -4.90 16.94 -0.35
CA ASP A 212 -5.78 16.28 0.63
C ASP A 212 -7.03 15.82 -0.12
N LEU A 213 -7.15 14.51 -0.35
CA LEU A 213 -8.22 13.91 -1.14
C LEU A 213 -9.37 13.47 -0.26
N VAL A 214 -10.59 13.86 -0.67
CA VAL A 214 -11.81 13.49 0.03
C VAL A 214 -12.81 12.85 -0.93
N PRO A 215 -13.34 11.66 -0.62
CA PRO A 215 -14.43 11.08 -1.38
C PRO A 215 -15.74 11.82 -1.09
N ASP A 216 -16.46 12.16 -2.15
CA ASP A 216 -17.81 12.69 -2.05
C ASP A 216 -18.82 11.57 -1.80
N HIS A 217 -19.01 11.27 -0.51
CA HIS A 217 -19.93 10.24 -0.06
C HIS A 217 -21.41 10.54 -0.39
N MET A 218 -21.78 11.80 -0.63
CA MET A 218 -23.14 12.17 -1.02
C MET A 218 -23.40 11.81 -2.48
N GLU A 219 -22.45 12.10 -3.37
CA GLU A 219 -22.54 11.70 -4.77
C GLU A 219 -22.50 10.17 -4.93
N LEU A 220 -21.66 9.51 -4.13
CA LEU A 220 -21.62 8.06 -4.03
C LEU A 220 -23.00 7.48 -3.72
N ALA A 221 -23.62 7.93 -2.62
CA ALA A 221 -24.93 7.47 -2.18
C ALA A 221 -26.04 7.76 -3.20
N ARG A 222 -26.03 8.95 -3.82
CA ARG A 222 -27.04 9.40 -4.78
C ARG A 222 -27.01 8.62 -6.10
N SER A 223 -25.83 8.18 -6.53
CA SER A 223 -25.61 7.58 -7.85
C SER A 223 -25.59 6.05 -7.84
N ALA A 224 -25.62 5.44 -6.65
CA ALA A 224 -25.64 4.00 -6.42
C ALA A 224 -26.85 3.33 -7.10
N ARG A 225 -26.60 2.27 -7.86
CA ARG A 225 -27.64 1.50 -8.56
C ARG A 225 -27.20 0.06 -8.85
N LEU A 226 -28.16 -0.79 -9.17
CA LEU A 226 -27.91 -2.14 -9.65
C LEU A 226 -27.95 -2.20 -11.17
N GLU A 227 -27.07 -2.99 -11.75
CA GLU A 227 -27.07 -3.35 -13.16
C GLU A 227 -26.75 -4.83 -13.33
N ASP A 228 -27.61 -5.57 -14.02
CA ASP A 228 -27.34 -6.95 -14.42
C ASP A 228 -26.78 -6.93 -15.86
N LYS A 229 -25.54 -7.36 -16.06
CA LYS A 229 -24.82 -7.29 -17.35
C LYS A 229 -24.23 -8.64 -17.72
N GLN A 230 -24.37 -9.04 -18.99
CA GLN A 230 -23.80 -10.30 -19.48
C GLN A 230 -22.28 -10.22 -19.59
N LEU A 231 -21.59 -11.33 -19.31
CA LEU A 231 -20.13 -11.44 -19.43
C LEU A 231 -19.61 -11.07 -20.83
N PHE A 232 -20.41 -11.27 -21.88
CA PHE A 232 -20.09 -10.82 -23.23
C PHE A 232 -19.68 -9.34 -23.29
N PHE A 233 -20.34 -8.47 -22.51
CA PHE A 233 -20.06 -7.03 -22.47
C PHE A 233 -19.06 -6.61 -21.39
N LEU A 234 -18.46 -7.57 -20.68
CA LEU A 234 -17.56 -7.35 -19.54
C LEU A 234 -16.15 -7.90 -19.80
N GLN A 235 -15.78 -8.12 -21.07
CA GLN A 235 -14.47 -8.68 -21.44
C GLN A 235 -13.31 -7.85 -20.89
N CYS A 236 -13.35 -6.53 -21.06
CA CYS A 236 -12.37 -5.61 -20.49
C CYS A 236 -12.31 -5.68 -18.97
N ALA A 237 -13.46 -5.67 -18.31
CA ALA A 237 -13.54 -5.80 -16.86
C ALA A 237 -13.02 -7.15 -16.34
N MET A 238 -13.07 -8.22 -17.13
CA MET A 238 -12.46 -9.50 -16.80
C MET A 238 -10.93 -9.48 -16.94
N GLU A 239 -10.41 -8.78 -17.96
CA GLU A 239 -8.96 -8.62 -18.17
C GLU A 239 -8.32 -7.75 -17.09
N GLU A 240 -9.06 -6.77 -16.56
CA GLU A 240 -8.64 -5.89 -15.47
C GLU A 240 -9.01 -6.39 -14.07
N ASN A 241 -9.46 -7.64 -13.91
CA ASN A 241 -9.84 -8.21 -12.61
C ASN A 241 -10.94 -7.44 -11.85
N CYS A 242 -11.80 -6.68 -12.55
CA CYS A 242 -12.87 -5.87 -11.95
C CYS A 242 -14.16 -6.67 -11.61
N LEU A 243 -14.13 -7.98 -11.69
CA LEU A 243 -15.26 -8.89 -11.39
C LEU A 243 -14.87 -9.83 -10.25
N ALA A 244 -15.87 -10.38 -9.55
CA ALA A 244 -15.60 -11.31 -8.46
C ALA A 244 -14.90 -12.57 -8.98
N THR A 245 -14.13 -13.25 -8.13
CA THR A 245 -13.36 -14.47 -8.49
C THR A 245 -14.22 -15.58 -9.08
N SER A 246 -15.49 -15.70 -8.65
CA SER A 246 -16.47 -16.64 -9.22
C SER A 246 -16.71 -16.43 -10.72
N SER A 247 -16.47 -15.22 -11.24
CA SER A 247 -16.57 -14.92 -12.68
C SER A 247 -15.47 -15.59 -13.51
N ALA A 248 -14.29 -15.81 -12.92
CA ALA A 248 -13.17 -16.52 -13.55
C ALA A 248 -13.37 -18.04 -13.55
N GLU A 249 -14.09 -18.56 -12.54
CA GLU A 249 -14.49 -19.98 -12.44
C GLU A 249 -15.55 -20.38 -13.46
N VAL A 250 -16.25 -19.41 -14.07
CA VAL A 250 -17.13 -19.65 -15.22
C VAL A 250 -16.24 -20.09 -16.39
N GLU A 251 -16.01 -21.41 -16.47
CA GLU A 251 -15.16 -22.09 -17.46
C GLU A 251 -15.19 -21.37 -18.82
N LYS A 252 -14.08 -20.74 -19.21
CA LYS A 252 -13.88 -20.24 -20.60
C LYS A 252 -14.00 -21.38 -21.63
N SER A 253 -14.07 -22.64 -21.18
CA SER A 253 -14.30 -23.88 -21.94
C SER A 253 -15.78 -24.29 -22.10
N GLY A 254 -16.71 -23.73 -21.34
CA GLY A 254 -18.14 -24.07 -21.39
C GLY A 254 -18.90 -23.34 -22.50
N TYR A 255 -19.68 -24.06 -23.30
CA TYR A 255 -20.56 -23.44 -24.30
C TYR A 255 -21.56 -22.49 -23.61
N GLY A 256 -21.54 -21.20 -23.98
CA GLY A 256 -22.46 -20.19 -23.43
C GLY A 256 -21.94 -19.38 -22.24
N TRP A 257 -20.65 -19.47 -21.88
CA TRP A 257 -20.07 -18.68 -20.76
C TRP A 257 -20.39 -17.18 -20.86
N HIS A 258 -20.36 -16.62 -22.06
CA HIS A 258 -20.63 -15.20 -22.38
C HIS A 258 -22.07 -14.75 -22.07
N LEU A 259 -23.02 -15.69 -21.92
CA LEU A 259 -24.42 -15.41 -21.60
C LEU A 259 -24.67 -15.28 -20.09
N ASN A 260 -23.72 -15.71 -19.25
CA ASN A 260 -23.85 -15.56 -17.80
C ASN A 260 -23.93 -14.08 -17.43
N THR A 261 -24.87 -13.76 -16.56
CA THR A 261 -25.11 -12.40 -16.08
C THR A 261 -24.39 -12.18 -14.76
N ARG A 262 -23.71 -11.04 -14.63
CA ARG A 262 -23.16 -10.53 -13.39
C ARG A 262 -24.03 -9.41 -12.86
N ARG A 263 -24.21 -9.36 -11.56
CA ARG A 263 -24.91 -8.27 -10.87
C ARG A 263 -23.90 -7.29 -10.31
N LEU A 264 -23.94 -6.08 -10.83
CA LEU A 264 -22.99 -5.03 -10.53
C LEU A 264 -23.68 -3.93 -9.71
N MET A 265 -23.09 -3.57 -8.58
CA MET A 265 -23.46 -2.37 -7.85
C MET A 265 -22.61 -1.21 -8.37
N ARG A 266 -23.19 -0.38 -9.24
CA ARG A 266 -22.55 0.78 -9.85
C ARG A 266 -22.76 2.03 -9.02
N PHE A 267 -21.78 2.92 -9.01
CA PHE A 267 -21.81 4.18 -8.27
C PHE A 267 -20.84 5.19 -8.89
N THR A 268 -20.97 6.48 -8.57
CA THR A 268 -20.00 7.51 -8.99
C THR A 268 -19.01 7.75 -7.88
N ALA A 269 -17.72 7.63 -8.16
CA ALA A 269 -16.66 8.05 -7.25
C ALA A 269 -16.19 9.43 -7.67
N ARG A 270 -16.53 10.45 -6.87
CA ARG A 270 -16.02 11.81 -7.04
C ARG A 270 -15.03 12.10 -5.93
N ILE A 271 -13.82 12.48 -6.30
CA ILE A 271 -12.71 12.74 -5.39
C ILE A 271 -12.38 14.22 -5.49
N PHE A 272 -12.47 14.94 -4.38
CA PHE A 272 -12.15 16.35 -4.30
C PHE A 272 -10.77 16.55 -3.67
N ASN A 273 -9.93 17.38 -4.27
CA ASN A 273 -8.69 17.83 -3.62
C ASN A 273 -8.98 19.10 -2.82
N GLN A 274 -9.11 18.98 -1.50
CA GLN A 274 -9.26 20.10 -0.57
C GLN A 274 -7.92 20.65 -0.04
N GLY A 275 -6.80 20.07 -0.51
CA GLY A 275 -5.46 20.51 -0.17
C GLY A 275 -5.11 21.88 -0.77
N ASP A 276 -3.86 22.29 -0.56
CA ASP A 276 -3.32 23.54 -1.12
C ASP A 276 -2.19 23.31 -2.14
N GLU A 277 -2.02 22.06 -2.54
CA GLU A 277 -1.12 21.64 -3.62
C GLU A 277 -1.79 20.55 -4.47
N ALA A 278 -1.35 20.44 -5.73
CA ALA A 278 -1.87 19.42 -6.64
C ALA A 278 -1.52 18.00 -6.16
N PHE A 279 -2.50 17.10 -6.20
CA PHE A 279 -2.24 15.67 -6.07
C PHE A 279 -1.60 15.18 -7.37
N ARG A 280 -0.52 14.41 -7.26
CA ARG A 280 0.20 13.87 -8.42
C ARG A 280 0.50 12.40 -8.24
N PRO A 281 0.49 11.62 -9.34
CA PRO A 281 0.86 10.21 -9.27
C PRO A 281 2.32 10.06 -8.83
N PHE A 282 2.59 9.01 -8.04
CA PHE A 282 3.94 8.68 -7.58
C PHE A 282 4.83 8.16 -8.73
N LEU A 283 4.26 7.46 -9.71
CA LEU A 283 5.03 6.88 -10.80
C LEU A 283 5.43 7.94 -11.84
N PRO A 284 6.72 8.01 -12.21
CA PRO A 284 7.15 8.84 -13.34
C PRO A 284 6.44 8.45 -14.64
N LYS A 285 6.23 9.44 -15.51
CA LYS A 285 5.49 9.32 -16.78
C LYS A 285 5.94 8.17 -17.69
N GLN A 286 7.21 7.81 -17.63
CA GLN A 286 7.81 6.70 -18.40
C GLN A 286 7.33 5.31 -17.98
N TYR A 287 6.74 5.18 -16.78
CA TYR A 287 6.18 3.94 -16.24
C TYR A 287 4.66 3.89 -16.34
N TRP A 288 4.02 4.87 -16.96
CA TRP A 288 2.57 4.85 -17.14
C TRP A 288 2.21 3.80 -18.19
N GLU A 289 1.22 2.98 -17.86
CA GLU A 289 0.78 1.89 -18.72
C GLU A 289 -0.45 2.31 -19.52
N TRP A 290 -0.48 1.98 -20.81
CA TRP A 290 -1.65 2.29 -21.64
C TRP A 290 -2.73 1.24 -21.42
N HIS A 291 -3.94 1.68 -21.09
CA HIS A 291 -5.06 0.78 -20.97
C HIS A 291 -5.95 0.81 -22.22
N ALA A 292 -5.97 -0.32 -22.94
CA ALA A 292 -6.64 -0.42 -24.23
C ALA A 292 -8.16 -0.23 -24.13
N CYS A 293 -8.78 -0.68 -23.04
CA CYS A 293 -10.23 -0.57 -22.86
C CYS A 293 -10.68 0.86 -22.54
N HIS A 294 -9.83 1.66 -21.90
CA HIS A 294 -10.16 3.02 -21.49
C HIS A 294 -9.52 4.10 -22.37
N MET A 295 -8.66 3.70 -23.30
CA MET A 295 -7.96 4.56 -24.25
C MET A 295 -7.22 5.73 -23.60
N HIS A 296 -6.60 5.49 -22.44
CA HIS A 296 -5.71 6.43 -21.77
C HIS A 296 -4.65 5.71 -20.93
N TYR A 297 -3.72 6.47 -20.38
CA TYR A 297 -2.64 5.96 -19.54
C TYR A 297 -3.05 5.91 -18.07
N HIS A 298 -2.77 4.79 -17.42
CA HIS A 298 -2.89 4.59 -15.97
C HIS A 298 -1.57 5.05 -15.31
N SER A 299 -1.66 5.97 -14.34
CA SER A 299 -0.49 6.59 -13.69
C SER A 299 -0.15 5.99 -12.32
N MET A 300 -0.98 5.08 -11.83
CA MET A 300 -0.84 4.29 -10.62
C MET A 300 -1.42 2.87 -10.86
N GLU A 301 -1.16 1.90 -9.99
CA GLU A 301 -1.78 0.57 -10.14
C GLU A 301 -3.18 0.57 -9.50
N VAL A 302 -3.30 1.04 -8.26
CA VAL A 302 -4.57 1.15 -7.53
C VAL A 302 -4.73 2.56 -6.99
N PHE A 303 -5.83 3.22 -7.35
CA PHE A 303 -6.18 4.54 -6.79
C PHE A 303 -7.23 4.44 -5.69
N ALA A 304 -8.22 3.55 -5.85
CA ALA A 304 -9.28 3.35 -4.88
C ALA A 304 -9.68 1.88 -4.73
N HIS A 305 -9.99 1.49 -3.49
CA HIS A 305 -10.58 0.19 -3.14
C HIS A 305 -12.05 0.34 -2.76
N TYR A 306 -12.84 -0.66 -3.14
CA TYR A 306 -14.28 -0.72 -2.93
C TYR A 306 -14.63 -2.02 -2.20
N ASP A 307 -14.87 -1.93 -0.90
CA ASP A 307 -15.15 -3.09 -0.07
C ASP A 307 -16.63 -3.13 0.32
N ILE A 308 -17.21 -4.33 0.31
CA ILE A 308 -18.46 -4.62 1.00
C ILE A 308 -18.15 -5.50 2.21
N ILE A 309 -18.55 -5.03 3.38
CA ILE A 309 -18.22 -5.61 4.67
C ILE A 309 -19.51 -6.09 5.35
N ASP A 310 -19.50 -7.31 5.89
CA ASP A 310 -20.63 -7.85 6.64
C ASP A 310 -20.73 -7.32 8.08
N SER A 311 -21.77 -7.73 8.81
CA SER A 311 -21.95 -7.32 10.21
C SER A 311 -20.89 -7.86 11.18
N GLN A 312 -20.06 -8.81 10.75
CA GLN A 312 -18.96 -9.39 11.54
C GLN A 312 -17.62 -8.67 11.25
N GLY A 313 -17.58 -7.76 10.28
CA GLY A 313 -16.37 -7.06 9.86
C GLY A 313 -15.58 -7.78 8.78
N ASN A 314 -16.11 -8.85 8.18
CA ASN A 314 -15.45 -9.56 7.09
C ASN A 314 -15.75 -8.89 5.74
N ARG A 315 -14.73 -8.76 4.89
CA ARG A 315 -14.91 -8.39 3.48
C ARG A 315 -15.58 -9.55 2.74
N VAL A 316 -16.78 -9.31 2.20
CA VAL A 316 -17.60 -10.30 1.48
C VAL A 316 -17.66 -10.05 -0.01
N ALA A 317 -17.37 -8.84 -0.45
CA ALA A 317 -17.16 -8.49 -1.85
C ALA A 317 -16.07 -7.43 -1.93
N GLU A 318 -15.30 -7.49 -2.99
CA GLU A 318 -14.25 -6.53 -3.28
C GLU A 318 -14.41 -6.08 -4.73
N GLY A 319 -14.18 -4.80 -4.94
CA GLY A 319 -13.95 -4.18 -6.22
C GLY A 319 -12.81 -3.21 -6.07
N HIS A 320 -12.23 -2.82 -7.18
CA HIS A 320 -11.15 -1.86 -7.18
C HIS A 320 -11.24 -0.98 -8.41
N LYS A 321 -10.58 0.16 -8.32
CA LYS A 321 -10.28 1.00 -9.46
C LYS A 321 -8.79 0.92 -9.71
N ALA A 322 -8.41 0.06 -10.65
CA ALA A 322 -7.09 0.15 -11.28
C ALA A 322 -6.94 1.59 -11.79
N SER A 323 -5.83 2.28 -11.52
CA SER A 323 -5.85 3.74 -11.61
C SER A 323 -6.27 4.22 -12.99
N PHE A 324 -7.26 5.10 -13.03
CA PHE A 324 -7.62 5.79 -14.25
C PHE A 324 -6.82 7.08 -14.33
N CYS A 325 -6.95 7.75 -15.47
CA CYS A 325 -6.63 9.14 -15.70
C CYS A 325 -6.96 10.06 -14.50
N LEU A 326 -5.95 10.58 -13.80
CA LEU A 326 -6.15 11.67 -12.83
C LEU A 326 -6.26 13.01 -13.58
N GLU A 327 -7.44 13.60 -13.62
CA GLU A 327 -7.68 14.89 -14.28
C GLU A 327 -8.68 15.80 -13.55
N ASP A 328 -8.70 17.07 -13.96
CA ASP A 328 -9.60 18.06 -13.40
C ASP A 328 -10.93 18.05 -14.19
N ASN A 329 -11.91 17.26 -13.75
CA ASN A 329 -13.22 17.19 -14.42
C ASN A 329 -14.12 18.39 -14.11
N ASN A 330 -14.20 18.77 -12.84
CA ASN A 330 -14.97 19.93 -12.37
C ASN A 330 -14.15 20.67 -11.31
N CYS A 331 -14.22 21.99 -11.31
CA CYS A 331 -13.54 22.84 -10.33
C CYS A 331 -14.49 23.85 -9.72
N LEU A 332 -14.09 24.43 -8.58
CA LEU A 332 -14.78 25.58 -8.01
C LEU A 332 -14.80 26.77 -9.00
N PRO A 333 -15.79 27.69 -8.92
CA PRO A 333 -16.01 28.73 -9.95
C PRO A 333 -14.80 29.61 -10.28
N ASP A 334 -13.85 29.77 -9.36
CA ASP A 334 -12.66 30.62 -9.52
C ASP A 334 -11.36 29.80 -9.71
N VAL A 335 -11.47 28.49 -9.94
CA VAL A 335 -10.33 27.58 -10.10
C VAL A 335 -10.30 27.06 -11.54
N GLU A 336 -9.19 27.32 -12.24
CA GLU A 336 -8.99 26.82 -13.59
C GLU A 336 -8.44 25.37 -13.57
N PRO A 337 -8.98 24.45 -14.38
CA PRO A 337 -8.48 23.09 -14.48
C PRO A 337 -7.12 23.06 -15.20
N VAL A 338 -6.17 22.30 -14.66
CA VAL A 338 -4.79 22.20 -15.15
C VAL A 338 -4.54 20.82 -15.78
N PHE A 339 -4.94 19.74 -15.11
CA PHE A 339 -4.62 18.38 -15.50
C PHE A 339 -5.66 17.79 -16.46
N LYS A 340 -5.17 17.13 -17.51
CA LYS A 340 -5.99 16.48 -18.55
C LYS A 340 -5.21 15.29 -19.09
N CYS A 341 -5.82 14.12 -19.16
CA CYS A 341 -5.09 12.95 -19.64
C CYS A 341 -5.07 12.82 -21.17
N ALA A 342 -5.99 13.50 -21.85
CA ALA A 342 -6.04 13.52 -23.30
C ALA A 342 -4.68 13.95 -23.88
N ASN A 343 -4.28 13.32 -24.99
CA ASN A 343 -3.02 13.59 -25.70
C ASN A 343 -1.75 13.41 -24.84
N TYR A 344 -1.75 12.43 -23.93
CA TYR A 344 -0.60 12.18 -23.04
C TYR A 344 -0.26 13.40 -22.18
N GLY A 345 -1.29 14.15 -21.76
CA GLY A 345 -1.15 15.29 -20.87
C GLY A 345 -0.70 14.85 -19.47
N ASP A 346 -0.32 15.84 -18.66
CA ASP A 346 0.07 15.60 -17.28
C ASP A 346 -1.17 15.29 -16.43
N GLN A 347 -0.98 14.38 -15.47
CA GLN A 347 -2.03 13.84 -14.62
C GLN A 347 -1.89 14.37 -13.20
N GLY A 348 -3.04 14.60 -12.57
CA GLY A 348 -3.14 15.10 -11.21
C GLY A 348 -4.52 15.68 -10.92
N ILE A 349 -4.73 16.10 -9.68
CA ILE A 349 -5.95 16.78 -9.25
C ILE A 349 -5.54 18.11 -8.63
N SER A 350 -5.95 19.21 -9.26
CA SER A 350 -5.63 20.56 -8.80
C SER A 350 -6.36 20.90 -7.49
N PRO A 351 -5.80 21.78 -6.64
CA PRO A 351 -6.50 22.27 -5.45
C PRO A 351 -7.85 22.88 -5.80
N GLY A 352 -8.92 22.45 -5.16
CA GLY A 352 -10.28 22.94 -5.44
C GLY A 352 -10.93 22.33 -6.69
N CYS A 353 -10.33 21.30 -7.29
CA CYS A 353 -10.91 20.51 -8.37
C CYS A 353 -11.30 19.11 -7.91
N THR A 354 -12.12 18.44 -8.71
CA THR A 354 -12.53 17.06 -8.53
C THR A 354 -12.17 16.21 -9.74
N ASP A 355 -11.73 14.99 -9.46
CA ASP A 355 -11.73 13.88 -10.41
C ASP A 355 -13.01 13.05 -10.19
N THR A 356 -13.79 12.81 -11.24
CA THR A 356 -15.11 12.19 -11.18
C THR A 356 -15.20 10.97 -12.09
N TYR A 357 -15.18 9.79 -11.47
CA TYR A 357 -15.47 8.53 -12.13
C TYR A 357 -16.96 8.22 -12.08
N ALA A 358 -17.65 8.54 -13.17
CA ALA A 358 -19.07 8.30 -13.31
C ALA A 358 -19.41 6.79 -13.33
N TYR A 359 -20.56 6.45 -12.75
CA TYR A 359 -21.12 5.09 -12.64
C TYR A 359 -21.23 4.30 -13.96
N ASN A 360 -21.19 4.98 -15.10
CA ASN A 360 -21.34 4.35 -16.42
C ASN A 360 -20.01 3.85 -16.99
N ILE A 361 -18.89 4.26 -16.40
CA ILE A 361 -17.54 3.84 -16.80
C ILE A 361 -17.32 2.37 -16.38
N ASP A 362 -16.48 1.66 -17.11
CA ASP A 362 -16.09 0.30 -16.76
C ASP A 362 -15.26 0.27 -15.46
N CYS A 363 -15.34 -0.85 -14.74
CA CYS A 363 -14.76 -1.03 -13.41
C CYS A 363 -15.24 -0.04 -12.33
N GLN A 364 -16.31 0.72 -12.60
CA GLN A 364 -16.93 1.62 -11.63
C GLN A 364 -18.08 0.92 -10.88
N TRP A 365 -17.77 -0.20 -10.25
CA TRP A 365 -18.74 -1.03 -9.52
C TRP A 365 -18.06 -1.94 -8.50
N VAL A 366 -18.88 -2.59 -7.67
CA VAL A 366 -18.54 -3.85 -7.00
C VAL A 366 -19.41 -4.97 -7.59
N ASP A 367 -18.81 -6.10 -7.93
CA ASP A 367 -19.55 -7.29 -8.37
C ASP A 367 -20.17 -7.96 -7.14
N ILE A 368 -21.50 -7.93 -7.07
CA ILE A 368 -22.29 -8.45 -5.95
C ILE A 368 -23.08 -9.70 -6.33
N THR A 369 -22.69 -10.38 -7.41
CA THR A 369 -23.39 -11.57 -7.92
C THR A 369 -23.56 -12.65 -6.86
N ASP A 370 -22.54 -12.85 -6.02
CA ASP A 370 -22.51 -13.90 -5.00
C ASP A 370 -23.11 -13.47 -3.66
N LEU A 371 -23.50 -12.19 -3.54
CA LEU A 371 -24.05 -11.64 -2.30
C LEU A 371 -25.54 -11.93 -2.20
N LYS A 372 -25.98 -12.24 -0.98
CA LYS A 372 -27.40 -12.37 -0.65
C LYS A 372 -27.97 -11.00 -0.27
N PRO A 373 -29.28 -10.77 -0.45
CA PRO A 373 -29.93 -9.59 0.10
C PRO A 373 -29.71 -9.48 1.62
N GLY A 374 -29.44 -8.27 2.09
CA GLY A 374 -29.07 -8.02 3.47
C GLY A 374 -28.55 -6.61 3.70
N THR A 375 -28.14 -6.34 4.93
CA THR A 375 -27.49 -5.09 5.33
C THR A 375 -25.98 -5.31 5.44
N TYR A 376 -25.23 -4.40 4.85
CA TYR A 376 -23.77 -4.42 4.76
C TYR A 376 -23.22 -3.01 5.00
N THR A 377 -21.91 -2.91 5.15
CA THR A 377 -21.20 -1.63 5.09
C THR A 377 -20.47 -1.57 3.75
N PHE A 378 -20.74 -0.53 2.96
CA PHE A 378 -19.95 -0.24 1.77
C PHE A 378 -18.86 0.76 2.11
N LYS A 379 -17.60 0.41 1.83
CA LYS A 379 -16.44 1.27 2.10
C LYS A 379 -15.73 1.60 0.79
N LEU A 380 -15.61 2.89 0.50
CA LEU A 380 -14.78 3.40 -0.59
C LEU A 380 -13.55 4.05 0.03
N ALA A 381 -12.35 3.55 -0.26
CA ALA A 381 -11.09 4.08 0.24
C ALA A 381 -10.22 4.60 -0.92
N ILE A 382 -9.66 5.80 -0.78
CA ILE A 382 -8.76 6.43 -1.74
C ILE A 382 -7.34 6.42 -1.19
N ASN A 383 -6.36 6.17 -2.06
CA ASN A 383 -4.95 6.05 -1.67
C ASN A 383 -4.75 5.13 -0.43
N PRO A 384 -5.30 3.89 -0.46
CA PRO A 384 -5.40 3.04 0.73
C PRO A 384 -4.05 2.54 1.26
N GLU A 385 -3.02 2.52 0.41
CA GLU A 385 -1.66 2.10 0.76
C GLU A 385 -0.76 3.25 1.21
N PHE A 386 -1.28 4.49 1.28
CA PHE A 386 -0.50 5.69 1.60
C PHE A 386 0.67 5.91 0.61
N LYS A 387 0.56 5.44 -0.63
CA LYS A 387 1.62 5.51 -1.66
C LYS A 387 1.97 6.96 -2.03
N VAL A 388 0.97 7.85 -2.01
CA VAL A 388 1.15 9.29 -2.24
C VAL A 388 0.92 10.03 -0.93
N ALA A 389 1.76 11.02 -0.65
CA ALA A 389 1.63 11.81 0.56
C ALA A 389 0.47 12.81 0.48
N GLU A 390 -0.27 12.94 1.59
CA GLU A 390 -1.40 13.85 1.74
C GLU A 390 -1.33 14.59 3.08
N LYS A 391 -2.08 15.69 3.25
CA LYS A 391 -2.09 16.45 4.50
C LYS A 391 -2.54 15.60 5.70
N THR A 392 -3.53 14.75 5.46
CA THR A 392 -4.09 13.80 6.40
C THR A 392 -4.63 12.61 5.61
N PHE A 393 -4.80 11.48 6.29
CA PHE A 393 -5.45 10.29 5.73
C PHE A 393 -6.75 9.93 6.48
N ASP A 394 -7.20 10.77 7.42
CA ASP A 394 -8.35 10.50 8.30
C ASP A 394 -9.70 10.61 7.59
N ASN A 395 -9.70 11.10 6.36
CA ASN A 395 -10.86 11.42 5.52
C ASN A 395 -10.78 10.72 4.15
N ASN A 396 -9.78 9.86 3.94
CA ASN A 396 -9.55 9.19 2.66
C ASN A 396 -10.56 8.08 2.34
N ALA A 397 -11.42 7.70 3.29
CA ALA A 397 -12.45 6.70 3.06
C ALA A 397 -13.84 7.17 3.45
N ALA A 398 -14.83 6.74 2.68
CA ALA A 398 -16.24 6.85 3.02
C ALA A 398 -16.79 5.46 3.37
N SER A 399 -17.27 5.29 4.60
CA SER A 399 -17.97 4.09 5.06
C SER A 399 -19.45 4.38 5.17
N CYS A 400 -20.28 3.69 4.38
CA CYS A 400 -21.72 3.90 4.29
C CYS A 400 -22.50 2.64 4.65
N GLU A 401 -23.67 2.81 5.25
CA GLU A 401 -24.64 1.73 5.36
C GLU A 401 -25.18 1.38 3.97
N MET A 402 -25.18 0.09 3.65
CA MET A 402 -25.68 -0.46 2.40
C MET A 402 -26.81 -1.44 2.68
N ILE A 403 -28.00 -1.17 2.13
CA ILE A 403 -29.14 -2.09 2.18
C ILE A 403 -29.34 -2.64 0.78
N TYR A 404 -29.06 -3.94 0.62
CA TYR A 404 -29.19 -4.65 -0.64
C TYR A 404 -30.46 -5.51 -0.64
N GLY A 405 -31.41 -5.16 -1.52
CA GLY A 405 -32.62 -5.92 -1.80
C GLY A 405 -32.50 -6.72 -3.10
N THR A 406 -33.55 -7.44 -3.48
CA THR A 406 -33.51 -8.26 -4.72
C THR A 406 -33.48 -7.44 -6.00
N GLN A 407 -34.01 -6.21 -5.98
CA GLN A 407 -34.17 -5.32 -7.13
C GLN A 407 -33.59 -3.92 -6.93
N ASN A 408 -33.18 -3.58 -5.71
CA ASN A 408 -32.69 -2.25 -5.37
C ASN A 408 -31.51 -2.32 -4.41
N VAL A 409 -30.72 -1.26 -4.40
CA VAL A 409 -29.68 -1.00 -3.41
C VAL A 409 -29.89 0.41 -2.89
N TRP A 410 -29.71 0.57 -1.59
CA TRP A 410 -29.68 1.88 -0.95
C TRP A 410 -28.35 2.04 -0.23
N ILE A 411 -27.73 3.21 -0.39
CA ILE A 411 -26.52 3.61 0.32
C ILE A 411 -26.84 4.90 1.07
N GLY A 412 -26.45 4.98 2.33
CA GLY A 412 -26.64 6.17 3.15
C GLY A 412 -25.88 6.09 4.47
N ASN A 413 -26.16 7.01 5.39
CA ASN A 413 -25.52 7.08 6.71
C ASN A 413 -23.98 7.00 6.65
N CYS A 414 -23.40 7.70 5.68
CA CYS A 414 -21.96 7.66 5.42
C CYS A 414 -21.16 8.45 6.45
N THR A 415 -19.99 7.92 6.82
CA THR A 415 -18.98 8.61 7.62
C THR A 415 -17.64 8.61 6.90
N LEU A 416 -16.90 9.72 7.04
CA LEU A 416 -15.52 9.80 6.56
C LEU A 416 -14.58 9.22 7.62
N GLY A 417 -13.54 8.56 7.17
CA GLY A 417 -12.58 7.89 8.03
C GLY A 417 -11.32 7.50 7.28
N ARG A 418 -10.49 6.68 7.94
CA ARG A 418 -9.28 6.11 7.34
C ARG A 418 -9.59 4.95 6.38
N PRO A 419 -8.72 4.73 5.37
CA PRO A 419 -8.76 3.61 4.43
C PRO A 419 -8.97 2.23 5.03
#